data_AF-A0A353QYS6-F1
#
_entry.id   AF-A0A353QYS6-F1
#
_cell.length_a   1.000
_cell.length_b   1.000
_cell.length_c   1.000
_cell.angle_alpha   90.00
_cell.angle_beta   90.00
_cell.angle_gamma   90.00
#
_symmetry.space_group_name_H-M   'P 1'
#
loop_
_entity.id
_entity.type
_entity.pdbx_description
1 polymer ?
#
loop_
_entity_poly.entity_id
_entity_poly.type
_entity_poly.pdbx_seq_one_letter_code
_entity_poly.pdbx_strand_id
1 'polypeptide(L)' 'MDAQGISTLAIIAGLGLAAVGPGIGMGIATAAAINAVARQPEVEGRARNMLLLGIVFMEVLVIYAILGVLLCKYVFKLF' A
#
# COMPACT_ATOMS: atom_id res chain seq x y z
N MET A 1 -5.88 3.47 -30.37
CA MET A 1 -5.10 3.84 -29.17
C MET A 1 -3.63 3.69 -29.54
N ASP A 2 -2.84 4.72 -29.29
CA ASP A 2 -1.40 4.67 -29.48
C ASP A 2 -0.73 3.77 -28.43
N ALA A 3 0.51 3.33 -28.70
CA ALA A 3 1.25 2.45 -27.81
C ALA A 3 1.43 3.05 -26.40
N GLN A 4 1.54 4.38 -26.32
CA GLN A 4 1.69 5.12 -25.08
C GLN A 4 0.40 5.18 -24.26
N GLY A 5 -0.76 5.24 -24.90
CA GLY A 5 -2.06 5.11 -24.23
C GLY A 5 -2.26 3.73 -23.59
N ILE A 6 -1.81 2.67 -24.28
CA ILE A 6 -1.91 1.28 -23.77
C ILE A 6 -1.00 1.08 -22.55
N SER A 7 0.25 1.52 -22.60
CA SER A 7 1.19 1.40 -21.47
C SER A 7 0.71 2.18 -20.24
N THR A 8 0.14 3.36 -20.44
CA THR A 8 -0.41 4.17 -19.34
C THR A 8 -1.58 3.48 -18.63
N LEU A 9 -2.51 2.90 -19.39
CA LEU A 9 -3.62 2.14 -18.81
C LEU A 9 -3.15 0.89 -18.05
N ALA A 10 -2.16 0.17 -18.60
CA ALA A 10 -1.58 -0.99 -17.94
C ALA A 10 -0.92 -0.63 -16.60
N ILE A 11 -0.20 0.50 -16.54
CA ILE A 11 0.41 1.02 -15.30
C ILE A 11 -0.67 1.36 -14.26
N ILE A 12 -1.71 2.09 -14.65
CA ILE A 12 -2.79 2.50 -13.71
C ILE A 12 -3.53 1.26 -13.19
N ALA A 13 -3.85 0.30 -14.05
CA ALA A 13 -4.49 -0.94 -13.65
C ALA A 13 -3.58 -1.76 -12.70
N GLY A 14 -2.30 -1.91 -13.03
CA GLY A 14 -1.33 -2.64 -12.21
C GLY A 14 -1.13 -2.01 -10.82
N LEU A 15 -0.97 -0.69 -10.75
CA LEU A 15 -0.85 0.03 -9.47
C LEU A 15 -2.14 -0.04 -8.65
N GLY A 16 -3.30 0.08 -9.29
CA GLY A 16 -4.60 -0.08 -8.64
C GLY A 16 -4.75 -1.46 -8.00
N LEU A 17 -4.37 -2.52 -8.72
CA LEU A 17 -4.37 -3.89 -8.20
C LEU A 17 -3.35 -4.09 -7.06
N ALA A 18 -2.15 -3.51 -7.18
CA ALA A 18 -1.13 -3.57 -6.15
C ALA A 18 -1.57 -2.91 -4.82
N ALA A 19 -2.43 -1.89 -4.89
CA ALA A 19 -2.96 -1.20 -3.71
C ALA A 19 -4.08 -1.96 -2.97
N VAL A 20 -4.74 -2.93 -3.62
CA VAL A 20 -5.89 -3.65 -3.02
C VAL A 20 -5.48 -4.42 -1.76
N GLY A 21 -4.39 -5.19 -1.83
CA GLY A 21 -3.92 -6.01 -0.71
C GLY A 21 -3.61 -5.19 0.54
N PRO A 22 -2.72 -4.17 0.43
CA PRO A 22 -2.43 -3.21 1.50
C PRO A 22 -3.69 -2.49 2.00
N GLY A 23 -4.58 -2.05 1.10
CA GLY A 23 -5.84 -1.39 1.49
C GLY A 23 -6.72 -2.26 2.39
N ILE A 24 -6.90 -3.54 2.03
CA ILE A 24 -7.66 -4.50 2.84
C ILE A 24 -6.95 -4.78 4.17
N GLY A 25 -5.63 -5.04 4.11
CA GLY A 25 -4.83 -5.32 5.31
C GLY A 25 -4.82 -4.18 6.32
N MET A 26 -4.73 -2.93 5.85
CA MET A 26 -4.80 -1.73 6.68
C MET A 26 -6.17 -1.58 7.34
N GLY A 27 -7.26 -1.84 6.62
CA GLY A 27 -8.62 -1.81 7.19
C GLY A 27 -8.77 -2.82 8.33
N ILE A 28 -8.32 -4.06 8.13
CA ILE A 28 -8.37 -5.13 9.13
C ILE A 28 -7.50 -4.78 10.35
N ALA A 29 -6.25 -4.36 10.12
CA ALA A 29 -5.32 -4.00 11.19
C ALA A 29 -5.84 -2.82 12.03
N THR A 30 -6.41 -1.82 11.37
CA THR A 30 -6.99 -0.64 12.05
C THR A 30 -8.19 -1.04 12.89
N ALA A 31 -9.10 -1.86 12.37
CA ALA A 31 -10.24 -2.36 13.13
C ALA A 31 -9.80 -3.19 14.35
N ALA A 32 -8.77 -4.04 14.20
CA ALA A 32 -8.21 -4.81 15.31
C ALA A 32 -7.60 -3.90 16.39
N ALA A 33 -6.86 -2.86 16.00
CA ALA A 33 -6.29 -1.89 16.94
C ALA A 33 -7.38 -1.11 17.70
N ILE A 34 -8.41 -0.62 17.01
CA ILE A 34 -9.55 0.07 17.64
C ILE A 34 -10.25 -0.84 18.65
N ASN A 35 -10.53 -2.09 18.27
CA ASN A 35 -11.17 -3.06 19.16
C ASN A 35 -10.31 -3.40 20.39
N ALA A 36 -8.98 -3.46 20.25
CA ALA A 36 -8.07 -3.66 21.37
C ALA A 36 -8.13 -2.49 22.36
N VAL A 37 -8.07 -1.26 21.86
CA VAL A 37 -8.14 -0.05 22.69
C VAL A 37 -9.51 0.13 23.34
N ALA A 38 -10.59 -0.17 22.63
CA ALA A 38 -11.94 -0.10 23.17
C ALA A 38 -12.15 -1.06 24.35
N ARG A 39 -11.49 -2.23 24.34
CA ARG A 39 -11.53 -3.20 25.45
C ARG A 39 -10.60 -2.82 26.60
N GLN A 40 -9.44 -2.24 26.27
CA GLN A 40 -8.40 -1.90 27.24
C GLN A 40 -7.77 -0.55 26.84
N PRO A 41 -8.27 0.57 27.36
CA PRO A 41 -7.75 1.90 27.01
C PRO A 41 -6.26 2.07 27.34
N GLU A 42 -5.78 1.38 28.38
CA GLU A 42 -4.38 1.39 28.83
C GLU A 42 -3.39 0.88 27.77
N VAL A 43 -3.84 0.10 26.78
CA VAL A 43 -2.96 -0.43 25.72
C VAL A 43 -2.87 0.48 24.49
N GLU A 44 -3.48 1.67 24.50
CA GLU A 44 -3.52 2.58 23.34
C GLU A 44 -2.14 2.82 22.71
N GLY A 45 -1.15 3.18 23.53
CA GLY A 45 0.20 3.43 23.04
C GLY A 45 0.83 2.22 22.36
N ARG A 46 0.64 1.02 22.93
CA ARG A 46 1.17 -0.24 22.37
C ARG A 46 0.42 -0.63 21.09
N ALA A 47 -0.91 -0.52 21.09
CA ALA A 47 -1.76 -0.81 19.95
C ALA A 47 -1.43 0.10 18.76
N ARG A 48 -1.24 1.40 19.01
CA ARG A 48 -0.81 2.36 17.98
C ARG A 48 0.56 2.01 17.40
N ASN A 49 1.54 1.65 18.24
CA ASN A 49 2.86 1.27 17.76
C ASN A 49 2.82 0.00 16.90
N MET A 50 2.05 -1.01 17.30
CA MET A 50 1.85 -2.23 16.51
C MET A 50 1.13 -1.94 15.18
N LEU A 51 0.09 -1.10 15.21
CA LEU A 51 -0.64 -0.69 14.02
C LEU A 51 0.28 0.03 13.02
N LEU A 52 1.04 1.02 13.48
CA LEU A 52 1.98 1.77 12.63
C LEU A 52 3.05 0.87 12.03
N LEU A 53 3.62 -0.05 12.82
CA LEU A 53 4.58 -1.01 12.32
C LEU A 53 3.97 -1.90 11.22
N GLY A 54 2.74 -2.38 11.41
CA GLY A 54 2.00 -3.14 10.40
C GLY A 54 1.74 -2.34 9.13
N ILE A 55 1.32 -1.07 9.25
CA ILE A 55 1.09 -0.17 8.12
C ILE A 55 2.38 0.03 7.33
N VAL A 56 3.50 0.30 8.00
CA VAL A 56 4.79 0.51 7.32
C VAL A 56 5.18 -0.71 6.48
N PHE A 57 5.01 -1.93 6.98
CA PHE A 57 5.30 -3.13 6.19
C PHE A 57 4.38 -3.31 4.99
N MET A 58 3.09 -2.95 5.12
CA MET A 58 2.14 -2.98 4.01
C MET A 58 2.48 -1.93 2.94
N GLU A 59 2.88 -0.74 3.36
CA GLU A 59 3.26 0.36 2.47
C GLU A 59 4.55 0.08 1.69
N VAL A 60 5.51 -0.67 2.23
CA VAL A 60 6.73 -1.06 1.50
C VAL A 60 6.39 -1.77 0.18
N LEU A 61 5.34 -2.60 0.16
CA LEU A 61 4.90 -3.29 -1.06
C LEU A 61 4.34 -2.30 -2.10
N VAL A 62 3.56 -1.31 -1.66
CA VAL A 62 3.01 -0.25 -2.53
C VAL A 62 4.13 0.62 -3.08
N ILE A 63 5.08 1.01 -2.22
CA ILE A 63 6.25 1.80 -2.60
C ILE A 63 7.10 1.06 -3.64
N TYR A 64 7.31 -0.25 -3.49
CA TYR A 64 8.03 -1.04 -4.49
C TYR A 64 7.31 -1.11 -5.84
N ALA A 65 5.98 -1.18 -5.86
CA ALA A 65 5.21 -1.13 -7.10
C ALA A 65 5.36 0.24 -7.80
N ILE A 66 5.24 1.33 -7.05
CA ILE A 66 5.44 2.69 -7.56
C ILE A 66 6.89 2.87 -8.07
N LEU A 67 7.87 2.43 -7.28
CA LEU A 67 9.28 2.52 -7.64
C LEU A 67 9.58 1.74 -8.90
N GLY A 68 9.03 0.53 -9.06
CA GLY A 68 9.18 -0.27 -10.28
C GLY A 68 8.69 0.48 -11.53
N VAL A 69 7.52 1.12 -11.45
CA VAL A 69 7.00 1.96 -12.54
C VAL A 69 7.92 3.13 -12.85
N LEU A 70 8.40 3.83 -11.82
CA LEU A 70 9.31 4.97 -11.99
C LEU A 70 10.66 4.54 -12.61
N LEU A 71 11.22 3.42 -12.18
CA LEU A 71 12.46 2.87 -12.73
C LEU A 71 12.28 2.48 -14.20
N CYS A 72 11.21 1.75 -14.53
CA CYS A 72 10.92 1.36 -15.90
C CYS A 72 10.75 2.56 -16.83
N LYS A 73 10.10 3.63 -16.36
CA LYS A 73 9.87 4.85 -17.16
C LYS A 73 11.13 5.70 -17.30
N TYR A 74 11.79 6.05 -16.19
CA TYR A 74 12.83 7.08 -16.19
C TYR A 74 14.24 6.53 -16.36
N VAL A 75 14.51 5.32 -15.88
CA VAL A 75 15.85 4.71 -15.94
C VAL A 75 15.97 3.83 -17.19
N PHE A 76 15.03 2.90 -17.36
CA PHE A 76 15.11 1.91 -18.44
C PHE A 76 14.46 2.35 -19.75
N LYS A 77 13.64 3.42 -19.73
CA LYS A 77 12.93 3.96 -20.90
C LYS A 77 12.14 2.88 -21.66
N LEU A 78 11.50 1.98 -20.91
CA LEU A 78 10.84 0.79 -21.45
C LEU A 78 9.52 1.11 -22.20
N PHE A 79 8.95 2.30 -21.99
CA PHE A 79 7.68 2.75 -22.59
C PHE A 79 7.47 4.26 -22.39
#